data_AF-A0A3G7TSJ8-F1
#
_entry.id   AF-A0A3G7TSJ8-F1
#
_cell.length_a   1.000
_cell.length_b   1.000
_cell.length_c   1.000
_cell.angle_alpha   90.00
_cell.angle_beta   90.00
_cell.angle_gamma   90.00
#
_symmetry.space_group_name_H-M   'P 1'
#
loop_
_entity.id
_entity.type
_entity.pdbx_description
1 polymer ?
#
loop_
_entity_poly.entity_id
_entity_poly.type
_entity_poly.pdbx_seq_one_letter_code
_entity_poly.pdbx_strand_id
1 'polypeptide(L)'
;MKAFINFLVRWVVPLLGLLALSLVIWFLGPLIIVAAYEPLAPAAVRWALIGLLFLAWIGVRVLRIVQARRNAAKVMQGLAAVAPDAASVATAEELAALKQRMDEALLLLKRSKLGGNERRNLYELPWYVIIGPPGSGKTTALVNSGLHFPLAEQMGSGAIRGVGGTRNCDWWFTDEAVLLDTAGRYTTQDSHAAVDKAAWLGFLDLLKNQRKRRPIDGVFVAISLSDLLLGSEAERSAHARAIRTRVQELYGQLGVRFPIYVMLTKFDLVPGFMEFFDALSKEERAQVWGVTFPLDDGKSAQGPLARFDEEFTALEARLTERLVERLQQERDPNRRDLIYAFIQQFAALRHNLSSFLEGYSSPIPMKSVRCCAGCTSPAAPRKAAPSTA
;
A
#
# COMPACT_ATOMS: atom_id res chain seq x y z
N MET A 1 8.76 25.23 7.41
CA MET A 1 10.00 25.57 8.16
C MET A 1 11.30 25.20 7.42
N LYS A 2 11.53 23.95 7.01
CA LYS A 2 12.79 23.53 6.32
C LYS A 2 13.13 24.28 5.02
N ALA A 3 12.13 24.61 4.19
CA ALA A 3 12.34 25.38 2.96
C ALA A 3 12.78 26.84 3.23
N PHE A 4 12.25 27.45 4.29
CA PHE A 4 12.61 28.79 4.74
C PHE A 4 14.05 28.83 5.27
N ILE A 5 14.44 27.83 6.07
CA ILE A 5 15.81 27.69 6.60
C ILE A 5 16.81 27.51 5.46
N ASN A 6 16.52 26.66 4.47
CA ASN A 6 17.39 26.45 3.32
C ASN A 6 17.54 27.71 2.44
N PHE A 7 16.49 28.52 2.33
CA PHE A 7 16.58 29.82 1.65
C PHE A 7 17.50 30.77 2.42
N LEU A 8 17.31 30.87 3.74
CA LEU A 8 18.08 31.76 4.60
C LEU A 8 19.59 31.42 4.54
N VAL A 9 19.95 30.15 4.67
CA VAL A 9 21.35 29.69 4.63
C VAL A 9 22.00 29.95 3.25
N ARG A 10 21.26 29.79 2.15
CA ARG A 10 21.80 29.89 0.78
C ARG A 10 22.01 31.33 0.28
N TRP A 11 21.40 32.31 0.93
CA TRP A 11 21.45 33.72 0.54
C TRP A 11 22.03 34.63 1.62
N VAL A 12 21.67 34.44 2.89
CA VAL A 12 22.08 35.33 3.99
C VAL A 12 23.52 35.09 4.42
N VAL A 13 23.95 33.83 4.55
CA VAL A 13 25.33 33.49 4.95
C VAL A 13 26.39 34.03 3.98
N PRO A 14 26.28 33.83 2.65
CA PRO A 14 27.27 34.40 1.73
C PRO A 14 27.23 35.94 1.69
N LEU A 15 26.05 36.55 1.80
CA LEU A 15 25.93 38.01 1.84
C LEU A 15 26.60 38.61 3.08
N LEU A 16 26.43 37.98 4.25
CA LEU A 16 27.12 38.36 5.48
C LEU A 16 28.65 38.19 5.35
N GLY A 17 29.11 37.13 4.71
CA GLY A 17 30.55 36.94 4.43
C GLY A 17 31.13 38.02 3.51
N LEU A 18 30.39 38.42 2.47
CA LEU A 18 30.77 39.53 1.57
C LEU A 18 30.83 40.87 2.30
N LEU A 19 29.84 41.14 3.17
CA LEU A 19 29.83 42.35 3.99
C LEU A 19 31.02 42.37 4.96
N ALA A 20 31.31 41.26 5.63
CA ALA A 20 32.46 41.15 6.52
C ALA A 20 33.79 41.38 5.77
N LEU A 21 33.96 40.78 4.58
CA LEU A 21 35.16 40.96 3.77
C LEU A 21 35.29 42.40 3.23
N SER A 22 34.17 43.04 2.91
CA SER A 22 34.15 44.46 2.51
C SER A 22 34.58 45.38 3.64
N LEU A 23 34.16 45.09 4.88
CA LEU A 23 34.61 45.83 6.07
C LEU A 23 36.12 45.63 6.31
N VAL A 24 36.63 44.41 6.13
CA VAL A 24 38.07 44.14 6.22
C VAL A 24 38.84 44.95 5.17
N ILE A 25 38.40 44.97 3.91
CA ILE A 25 39.05 45.76 2.86
C ILE A 25 39.00 47.27 3.18
N TRP A 26 37.90 47.75 3.77
CA TRP A 26 37.73 49.15 4.09
C TRP A 26 38.63 49.63 5.24
N PHE A 27 38.70 48.86 6.33
CA PHE A 27 39.39 49.23 7.57
C PHE A 27 40.83 48.72 7.65
N LEU A 28 41.10 47.50 7.18
CA LEU A 28 42.45 46.92 7.19
C LEU A 28 43.24 47.18 5.90
N GLY A 29 42.56 47.51 4.79
CA GLY A 29 43.20 47.89 3.53
C GLY A 29 44.31 48.97 3.67
N PRO A 30 44.08 50.12 4.33
CA PRO A 30 45.12 51.14 4.51
C PRO A 30 46.33 50.71 5.33
N LEU A 31 46.21 49.66 6.15
CA LEU A 31 47.29 49.18 7.01
C LEU A 31 48.24 48.24 6.26
N ILE A 32 47.92 47.86 5.02
CA ILE A 32 48.71 46.93 4.21
C ILE A 32 49.69 47.73 3.33
N ILE A 33 50.95 47.70 3.73
CA ILE A 33 52.07 48.32 3.00
C ILE A 33 52.81 47.21 2.24
N VAL A 34 52.98 47.38 0.93
CA VAL A 34 53.73 46.44 0.08
C VAL A 34 54.84 47.20 -0.63
N ALA A 35 56.10 46.83 -0.37
CA ALA A 35 57.28 47.41 -1.01
C ALA A 35 57.32 48.96 -0.96
N ALA A 36 56.99 49.54 0.20
CA ALA A 36 56.91 51.00 0.45
C ALA A 36 55.82 51.78 -0.32
N TYR A 37 54.91 51.07 -1.00
CA TYR A 37 53.69 51.66 -1.58
C TYR A 37 52.47 51.27 -0.73
N GLU A 38 51.51 52.20 -0.62
CA GLU A 38 50.21 51.98 0.01
C GLU A 38 49.11 51.85 -1.08
N PRO A 39 49.08 50.73 -1.84
CA PRO A 39 48.18 50.59 -2.99
C PRO A 39 46.69 50.65 -2.60
N LEU A 40 46.39 50.36 -1.33
CA LEU A 40 45.04 50.35 -0.77
C LEU A 40 44.72 51.61 0.06
N ALA A 41 45.61 52.61 0.13
CA ALA A 41 45.30 53.89 0.77
C ALA A 41 44.20 54.70 0.05
N PRO A 42 44.15 54.77 -1.30
CA PRO A 42 43.13 55.55 -1.98
C PRO A 42 41.74 54.93 -1.85
N ALA A 43 40.75 55.73 -1.46
CA ALA A 43 39.35 55.30 -1.33
C ALA A 43 38.79 54.75 -2.67
N ALA A 44 39.23 55.28 -3.81
CA ALA A 44 38.83 54.83 -5.14
C ALA A 44 39.22 53.36 -5.40
N VAL A 45 40.42 52.94 -4.97
CA VAL A 45 40.90 51.56 -5.14
C VAL A 45 40.10 50.58 -4.29
N ARG A 46 39.71 50.98 -3.07
CA ARG A 46 38.87 50.16 -2.19
C ARG A 46 37.47 49.97 -2.75
N TRP A 47 36.86 51.05 -3.26
CA TRP A 47 35.55 50.97 -3.92
C TRP A 47 35.60 50.07 -5.16
N ALA A 48 36.67 50.16 -5.96
CA ALA A 48 36.87 49.29 -7.11
C ALA A 48 36.99 47.81 -6.71
N LEU A 49 37.73 47.48 -5.65
CA LEU A 49 37.89 46.12 -5.16
C LEU A 49 36.61 45.54 -4.55
N ILE A 50 35.88 46.33 -3.76
CA ILE A 50 34.57 45.92 -3.22
C ILE A 50 33.58 45.69 -4.38
N GLY A 51 33.53 46.60 -5.35
CA GLY A 51 32.71 46.44 -6.55
C GLY A 51 33.04 45.17 -7.32
N LEU A 52 34.33 44.87 -7.52
CA LEU A 52 34.81 43.66 -8.20
C LEU A 52 34.41 42.38 -7.43
N LEU A 53 34.50 42.40 -6.10
CA LEU A 53 34.11 41.29 -5.23
C LEU A 53 32.63 40.94 -5.39
N PHE A 54 31.75 41.94 -5.36
CA PHE A 54 30.31 41.76 -5.56
C PHE A 54 29.99 41.32 -6.99
N LEU A 55 30.64 41.90 -8.00
CA LEU A 55 30.50 41.50 -9.40
C LEU A 55 30.90 40.03 -9.62
N ALA A 56 32.03 39.60 -9.06
CA ALA A 56 32.49 38.22 -9.14
C ALA A 56 31.50 37.26 -8.47
N TRP A 57 30.97 37.63 -7.30
CA TRP A 57 29.96 36.81 -6.62
C TRP A 57 28.65 36.70 -7.41
N ILE A 58 28.13 37.82 -7.93
CA ILE A 58 26.94 37.83 -8.78
C ILE A 58 27.19 36.99 -10.03
N GLY A 59 28.35 37.16 -10.69
CA GLY A 59 28.74 36.40 -11.87
C GLY A 59 28.76 34.89 -11.62
N VAL A 60 29.42 34.43 -10.56
CA VAL A 60 29.43 32.99 -10.18
C VAL A 60 28.02 32.48 -9.87
N ARG A 61 27.17 33.27 -9.21
CA ARG A 61 25.79 32.88 -8.90
C ARG A 61 24.93 32.77 -10.15
N VAL A 62 25.01 33.75 -11.04
CA VAL A 62 24.32 33.73 -12.33
C VAL A 62 24.79 32.52 -13.15
N LEU A 63 26.10 32.28 -13.23
CA LEU A 63 26.65 31.12 -13.93
C LEU A 63 26.17 29.79 -13.33
N ARG A 64 26.13 29.65 -11.99
CA ARG A 64 25.58 28.45 -11.33
C ARG A 64 24.09 28.27 -11.58
N ILE A 65 23.32 29.35 -11.63
CA ILE A 65 21.88 29.30 -11.94
C ILE A 65 21.66 28.92 -13.41
N VAL A 66 22.43 29.52 -14.32
CA VAL A 66 22.39 29.22 -15.76
C VAL A 66 22.85 27.80 -16.03
N GLN A 67 23.90 27.31 -15.37
CA GLN A 67 24.35 25.91 -15.44
C GLN A 67 23.32 24.95 -14.86
N ALA A 68 22.69 25.26 -13.72
CA ALA A 68 21.62 24.44 -13.17
C ALA A 68 20.40 24.37 -14.12
N ARG A 69 20.04 25.50 -14.75
CA ARG A 69 18.99 25.57 -15.77
C ARG A 69 19.38 24.82 -17.06
N ARG A 70 20.63 24.93 -17.50
CA ARG A 70 21.15 24.18 -18.66
C ARG A 70 21.25 22.69 -18.39
N ASN A 71 21.61 22.27 -17.19
CA ASN A 71 21.65 20.86 -16.79
C ASN A 71 20.23 20.30 -16.68
N ALA A 72 19.28 21.05 -16.11
CA ALA A 72 17.86 20.70 -16.13
C ALA A 72 17.31 20.61 -17.56
N ALA A 73 17.69 21.55 -18.44
CA ALA A 73 17.31 21.54 -19.85
C ALA A 73 17.97 20.39 -20.62
N LYS A 74 19.20 19.99 -20.30
CA LYS A 74 19.87 18.80 -20.88
C LYS A 74 19.27 17.49 -20.39
N VAL A 75 18.80 17.42 -19.14
CA VAL A 75 18.01 16.29 -18.63
C VAL A 75 16.65 16.23 -19.34
N MET A 76 15.99 17.38 -19.54
CA MET A 76 14.75 17.46 -20.33
C MET A 76 14.97 17.16 -21.82
N GLN A 77 16.09 17.57 -22.43
CA GLN A 77 16.45 17.25 -23.81
C GLN A 77 16.90 15.79 -23.97
N GLY A 78 17.57 15.20 -22.97
CA GLY A 78 17.87 13.77 -22.94
C GLY A 78 16.60 12.91 -22.77
N LEU A 79 15.56 13.45 -22.11
CA LEU A 79 14.22 12.87 -22.03
C LEU A 79 13.34 13.17 -23.25
N ALA A 80 13.67 14.18 -24.06
CA ALA A 80 12.91 14.58 -25.25
C ALA A 80 13.53 14.11 -26.58
N ALA A 81 14.81 13.74 -26.59
CA ALA A 81 15.49 13.11 -27.74
C ALA A 81 15.20 11.60 -27.83
N VAL A 82 14.69 11.01 -26.75
CA VAL A 82 13.94 9.77 -26.77
C VAL A 82 12.49 10.23 -26.92
N ALA A 83 11.84 9.97 -28.05
CA ALA A 83 10.38 10.13 -28.13
C ALA A 83 9.79 9.43 -26.90
N PRO A 84 8.88 10.05 -26.13
CA PRO A 84 8.36 9.39 -24.94
C PRO A 84 7.75 8.07 -25.41
N ASP A 85 8.35 6.94 -25.00
CA ASP A 85 7.84 5.62 -25.33
C ASP A 85 6.34 5.64 -25.05
N ALA A 86 5.51 5.11 -25.95
CA ALA A 86 4.06 5.06 -25.74
C ALA A 86 3.71 4.47 -24.35
N ALA A 87 4.56 3.57 -23.85
CA ALA A 87 4.56 3.02 -22.50
C ALA A 87 4.72 4.09 -21.39
N SER A 88 5.63 5.06 -21.55
CA SER A 88 5.87 6.14 -20.58
C SER A 88 4.73 7.15 -20.52
N VAL A 89 4.13 7.48 -21.67
CA VAL A 89 2.96 8.37 -21.75
C VAL A 89 1.75 7.69 -21.12
N ALA A 90 1.48 6.43 -21.48
CA ALA A 90 0.40 5.65 -20.87
C ALA A 90 0.57 5.52 -19.34
N THR A 91 1.80 5.29 -18.86
CA THR A 91 2.08 5.26 -17.41
C THR A 91 1.77 6.59 -16.73
N ALA A 92 2.15 7.71 -17.35
CA ALA A 92 1.93 9.06 -16.80
C ALA A 92 0.44 9.43 -16.75
N GLU A 93 -0.32 9.08 -17.79
CA GLU A 93 -1.77 9.26 -17.83
C GLU A 93 -2.48 8.40 -16.77
N GLU A 94 -2.08 7.14 -16.60
CA GLU A 94 -2.61 6.27 -15.54
C GLU A 94 -2.33 6.84 -14.14
N LEU A 95 -1.09 7.29 -13.89
CA LEU A 95 -0.71 7.92 -12.62
C LEU A 95 -1.51 9.20 -12.36
N ALA A 96 -1.72 10.03 -13.39
CA ALA A 96 -2.48 11.27 -13.26
C ALA A 96 -3.94 10.97 -12.91
N ALA A 97 -4.56 9.99 -13.56
CA ALA A 97 -5.92 9.53 -13.25
C ALA A 97 -6.02 8.97 -11.82
N LEU A 98 -5.05 8.15 -11.40
CA LEU A 98 -4.95 7.61 -10.04
C LEU A 98 -4.85 8.73 -8.99
N LYS A 99 -3.98 9.72 -9.23
CA LYS A 99 -3.79 10.87 -8.34
C LYS A 99 -5.04 11.73 -8.25
N GLN A 100 -5.67 12.04 -9.37
CA GLN A 100 -6.90 12.83 -9.40
C GLN A 100 -7.99 12.15 -8.58
N ARG A 101 -8.21 10.84 -8.78
CA ARG A 101 -9.19 10.08 -8.01
C ARG A 101 -8.87 10.06 -6.52
N MET A 102 -7.60 9.89 -6.17
CA MET A 102 -7.16 9.95 -4.78
C MET A 102 -7.49 11.32 -4.19
N ASP A 103 -7.14 12.42 -4.87
CA ASP A 103 -7.41 13.78 -4.38
C ASP A 103 -8.92 14.04 -4.24
N GLU A 104 -9.74 13.61 -5.20
CA GLU A 104 -11.21 13.65 -5.12
C GLU A 104 -11.74 12.87 -3.92
N ALA A 105 -11.22 11.66 -3.72
CA ALA A 105 -11.62 10.77 -2.65
C ALA A 105 -11.22 11.31 -1.26
N LEU A 106 -10.05 11.94 -1.15
CA LEU A 106 -9.60 12.61 0.07
C LEU A 106 -10.40 13.87 0.36
N LEU A 107 -10.82 14.61 -0.66
CA LEU A 107 -11.73 15.74 -0.51
C LEU A 107 -13.10 15.29 0.00
N LEU A 108 -13.60 14.16 -0.50
CA LEU A 108 -14.84 13.55 -0.03
C LEU A 108 -14.72 13.14 1.44
N LEU A 109 -13.67 12.40 1.82
CA LEU A 109 -13.38 12.06 3.22
C LEU A 109 -13.34 13.28 4.15
N LYS A 110 -12.75 14.40 3.71
CA LYS A 110 -12.67 15.64 4.50
C LYS A 110 -14.00 16.36 4.62
N ARG A 111 -14.90 16.17 3.65
CA ARG A 111 -16.23 16.82 3.61
C ARG A 111 -17.29 15.98 4.30
N SER A 112 -17.21 14.66 4.22
CA SER A 112 -18.19 13.74 4.79
C SER A 112 -17.96 13.58 6.30
N LYS A 113 -19.04 13.72 7.07
CA LYS A 113 -19.10 13.40 8.50
C LYS A 113 -19.20 11.88 8.68
N LEU A 114 -18.20 11.13 8.23
CA LEU A 114 -18.20 9.66 8.34
C LEU A 114 -18.13 9.25 9.81
N GLY A 115 -19.19 8.64 10.33
CA GLY A 115 -19.23 8.07 11.69
C GLY A 115 -19.38 9.06 12.86
N GLY A 116 -19.99 10.24 12.70
CA GLY A 116 -20.34 11.11 13.84
C GLY A 116 -20.29 12.61 13.55
N ASN A 117 -20.54 13.44 14.59
CA ASN A 117 -20.70 14.89 14.44
C ASN A 117 -19.39 15.69 14.23
N GLU A 118 -18.23 15.04 14.23
CA GLU A 118 -16.91 15.67 14.11
C GLU A 118 -16.24 15.40 12.75
N ARG A 119 -15.48 16.39 12.27
CA ARG A 119 -14.70 16.30 11.03
C ARG A 119 -13.51 15.36 11.27
N ARG A 120 -13.63 14.11 10.83
CA ARG A 120 -12.56 13.11 10.97
C ARG A 120 -11.35 13.44 10.09
N ASN A 121 -10.15 13.25 10.64
CA ASN A 121 -8.88 13.43 9.94
C ASN A 121 -8.49 12.16 9.14
N LEU A 122 -7.67 12.32 8.10
CA LEU A 122 -7.14 11.27 7.20
C LEU A 122 -6.49 10.06 7.91
N TYR A 123 -6.13 10.23 9.18
CA TYR A 123 -5.43 9.24 10.00
C TYR A 123 -6.35 8.45 10.94
N GLU A 124 -7.62 8.79 11.04
CA GLU A 124 -8.57 8.11 11.93
C GLU A 124 -9.10 6.81 11.33
N LEU A 125 -9.26 6.77 10.00
CA LEU A 125 -9.65 5.55 9.30
C LEU A 125 -8.40 4.75 8.88
N PRO A 126 -8.30 3.44 9.23
CA PRO A 126 -7.24 2.58 8.74
C PRO A 126 -7.38 2.34 7.24
N TRP A 127 -6.25 2.25 6.53
CA TRP A 127 -6.18 1.97 5.09
C TRP A 127 -5.70 0.56 4.85
N TYR A 128 -6.47 -0.22 4.10
CA TYR A 128 -6.12 -1.60 3.76
C TYR A 128 -6.04 -1.78 2.25
N VAL A 129 -5.02 -2.48 1.78
CA VAL A 129 -4.87 -2.83 0.36
C VAL A 129 -5.31 -4.27 0.16
N ILE A 130 -6.13 -4.54 -0.84
CA ILE A 130 -6.53 -5.90 -1.21
C ILE A 130 -5.75 -6.31 -2.46
N ILE A 131 -4.97 -7.39 -2.36
CA ILE A 131 -4.19 -7.98 -3.46
C ILE A 131 -4.58 -9.44 -3.68
N GLY A 132 -4.37 -9.95 -4.88
CA GLY A 132 -4.61 -11.35 -5.23
C GLY A 132 -4.91 -11.51 -6.71
N PRO A 133 -4.80 -12.74 -7.26
CA PRO A 133 -4.94 -13.00 -8.70
C PRO A 133 -6.23 -12.42 -9.31
N PRO A 134 -6.26 -12.15 -10.63
CA PRO A 134 -7.51 -11.86 -11.34
C PRO A 134 -8.57 -12.92 -11.04
N GLY A 135 -9.81 -12.49 -10.87
CA GLY A 135 -10.90 -13.42 -10.58
C GLY A 135 -10.87 -14.04 -9.17
N SER A 136 -9.95 -13.68 -8.26
CA SER A 136 -9.94 -14.20 -6.88
C SER A 136 -11.07 -13.69 -5.98
N GLY A 137 -12.06 -12.98 -6.52
CA GLY A 137 -13.23 -12.52 -5.78
C GLY A 137 -13.01 -11.30 -4.87
N LYS A 138 -11.92 -10.52 -5.04
CA LYS A 138 -11.62 -9.30 -4.25
C LYS A 138 -12.80 -8.32 -4.18
N THR A 139 -13.24 -7.84 -5.34
CA THR A 139 -14.34 -6.87 -5.44
C THR A 139 -15.66 -7.45 -4.95
N THR A 140 -15.93 -8.73 -5.25
CA THR A 140 -17.15 -9.41 -4.77
C THR A 140 -17.17 -9.56 -3.25
N ALA A 141 -16.05 -9.94 -2.63
CA ALA A 141 -15.92 -10.02 -1.18
C ALA A 141 -16.08 -8.64 -0.51
N LEU A 142 -15.61 -7.58 -1.17
CA LEU A 142 -15.73 -6.22 -0.69
C LEU A 142 -17.17 -5.70 -0.75
N VAL A 143 -17.85 -5.90 -1.88
CA VAL A 143 -19.27 -5.51 -2.06
C VAL A 143 -20.18 -6.28 -1.08
N ASN A 144 -19.87 -7.54 -0.79
CA ASN A 144 -20.65 -8.38 0.12
C ASN A 144 -20.09 -8.40 1.56
N SER A 145 -19.22 -7.45 1.93
CA SER A 145 -18.55 -7.42 3.24
C SER A 145 -19.43 -6.95 4.40
N GLY A 146 -20.68 -6.57 4.14
CA GLY A 146 -21.58 -5.97 5.13
C GLY A 146 -21.13 -4.61 5.65
N LEU A 147 -20.05 -4.03 5.11
CA LEU A 147 -19.60 -2.69 5.46
C LEU A 147 -20.58 -1.64 4.92
N HIS A 148 -20.76 -0.57 5.68
CA HIS A 148 -21.53 0.58 5.22
C HIS A 148 -20.67 1.46 4.31
N PHE A 149 -21.15 1.73 3.09
CA PHE A 149 -20.46 2.52 2.06
C PHE A 149 -21.19 3.85 1.80
N PRO A 150 -21.05 4.84 2.69
CA PRO A 150 -21.82 6.10 2.64
C PRO A 150 -21.59 6.93 1.37
N LEU A 151 -20.44 6.75 0.71
CA LEU A 151 -20.12 7.42 -0.56
C LEU A 151 -20.77 6.75 -1.78
N ALA A 152 -21.10 5.46 -1.68
CA ALA A 152 -21.84 4.75 -2.71
C ALA A 152 -23.26 5.31 -2.89
N GLU A 153 -23.89 5.68 -1.76
CA GLU A 153 -25.26 6.19 -1.71
C GLU A 153 -25.38 7.59 -2.33
N GLN A 154 -24.33 8.41 -2.24
CA GLN A 154 -24.29 9.76 -2.81
C GLN A 154 -23.94 9.79 -4.31
N MET A 155 -23.26 8.75 -4.82
CA MET A 155 -22.73 8.71 -6.19
C MET A 155 -23.30 7.57 -7.06
N GLY A 156 -24.28 6.80 -6.57
CA GLY A 156 -25.00 5.79 -7.35
C GLY A 156 -24.19 4.55 -7.73
N SER A 157 -22.93 4.45 -7.30
CA SER A 157 -22.12 3.25 -7.46
C SER A 157 -21.13 3.11 -6.30
N GLY A 158 -21.04 1.90 -5.75
CA GLY A 158 -20.23 1.46 -4.58
C GLY A 158 -18.83 2.05 -4.39
N ALA A 159 -18.22 2.54 -5.46
CA ALA A 159 -16.86 3.05 -5.50
C ALA A 159 -16.78 4.23 -6.47
N ILE A 160 -15.73 5.03 -6.35
CA ILE A 160 -15.29 5.91 -7.44
C ILE A 160 -14.72 5.00 -8.54
N ARG A 161 -15.61 4.34 -9.29
CA ARG A 161 -15.28 3.35 -10.31
C ARG A 161 -14.58 4.03 -11.48
N GLY A 162 -13.46 3.46 -11.90
CA GLY A 162 -12.88 3.83 -13.18
C GLY A 162 -13.82 3.49 -14.34
N VAL A 163 -13.96 4.42 -15.29
CA VAL A 163 -14.54 4.11 -16.61
C VAL A 163 -13.66 3.03 -17.24
N GLY A 164 -14.19 1.80 -17.36
CA GLY A 164 -13.48 0.65 -17.95
C GLY A 164 -13.23 -0.57 -17.04
N GLY A 165 -13.92 -0.68 -15.89
CA GLY A 165 -13.73 -1.78 -14.92
C GLY A 165 -12.58 -1.51 -13.93
N THR A 166 -12.24 -2.50 -13.08
CA THR A 166 -11.12 -2.42 -12.11
C THR A 166 -9.77 -2.51 -12.83
N ARG A 167 -9.53 -1.54 -13.73
CA ARG A 167 -8.29 -1.34 -14.45
C ARG A 167 -7.33 -0.49 -13.62
N ASN A 168 -7.81 0.56 -12.96
CA ASN A 168 -6.93 1.58 -12.38
C ASN A 168 -7.02 1.70 -10.84
N CYS A 169 -7.19 0.59 -10.10
CA CYS A 169 -7.41 0.56 -8.64
C CYS A 169 -8.68 1.32 -8.18
N ASP A 170 -9.58 0.64 -7.49
CA ASP A 170 -10.81 1.23 -6.99
C ASP A 170 -10.66 1.61 -5.51
N TRP A 171 -11.14 2.80 -5.14
CA TRP A 171 -11.14 3.30 -3.77
C TRP A 171 -12.51 3.12 -3.15
N TRP A 172 -12.53 2.44 -2.01
CA TRP A 172 -13.74 2.11 -1.27
C TRP A 172 -13.68 2.72 0.12
N PHE A 173 -14.68 3.51 0.45
CA PHE A 173 -14.76 4.24 1.71
C PHE A 173 -15.90 3.70 2.55
N THR A 174 -15.57 3.32 3.77
CA THR A 174 -16.53 2.86 4.76
C THR A 174 -16.40 3.69 6.02
N ASP A 175 -17.37 3.56 6.93
CA ASP A 175 -17.29 4.21 8.24
C ASP A 175 -16.17 3.65 9.13
N GLU A 176 -15.61 2.49 8.76
CA GLU A 176 -14.62 1.74 9.51
C GLU A 176 -13.22 1.79 8.89
N ALA A 177 -13.09 1.90 7.56
CA ALA A 177 -11.81 1.81 6.86
C ALA A 177 -11.86 2.40 5.44
N VAL A 178 -10.67 2.66 4.90
CA VAL A 178 -10.46 2.88 3.46
C VAL A 178 -9.86 1.61 2.86
N LEU A 179 -10.52 1.05 1.85
CA LEU A 179 -10.14 -0.19 1.19
C LEU A 179 -9.71 0.12 -0.24
N LEU A 180 -8.48 -0.25 -0.58
CA LEU A 180 -7.90 -0.06 -1.90
C LEU A 180 -7.93 -1.40 -2.64
N ASP A 181 -8.87 -1.54 -3.57
CA ASP A 181 -9.03 -2.75 -4.38
C ASP A 181 -8.13 -2.68 -5.62
N THR A 182 -7.09 -3.51 -5.63
CA THR A 182 -6.12 -3.51 -6.72
C THR A 182 -6.62 -4.34 -7.90
N ALA A 183 -6.41 -3.82 -9.11
CA ALA A 183 -6.66 -4.58 -10.33
C ALA A 183 -5.86 -5.89 -10.32
N GLY A 184 -6.50 -7.01 -10.65
CA GLY A 184 -5.82 -8.32 -10.69
C GLY A 184 -4.62 -8.37 -11.64
N ARG A 185 -4.56 -7.47 -12.64
CA ARG A 185 -3.42 -7.31 -13.55
C ARG A 185 -2.14 -6.87 -12.83
N TYR A 186 -2.25 -6.23 -11.67
CA TYR A 186 -1.11 -5.98 -10.81
C TYR A 186 -0.68 -7.24 -10.04
N THR A 187 -1.17 -8.43 -10.38
CA THR A 187 -0.73 -9.71 -9.81
C THR A 187 -0.33 -10.71 -10.88
N THR A 188 -0.91 -10.67 -12.08
CA THR A 188 -0.50 -11.49 -13.23
C THR A 188 0.46 -10.73 -14.15
N GLN A 189 1.52 -11.39 -14.62
CA GLN A 189 2.45 -10.81 -15.59
C GLN A 189 1.86 -10.92 -17.01
N ASP A 190 0.87 -10.08 -17.32
CA ASP A 190 0.37 -9.95 -18.69
C ASP A 190 1.18 -8.91 -19.49
N SER A 191 0.91 -8.84 -20.81
CA SER A 191 1.68 -8.28 -21.93
C SER A 191 2.29 -6.86 -21.78
N HIS A 192 2.04 -6.15 -20.69
CA HIS A 192 2.56 -4.81 -20.38
C HIS A 192 3.19 -4.71 -18.97
N ALA A 193 3.83 -5.79 -18.51
CA ALA A 193 4.41 -5.90 -17.16
C ALA A 193 5.27 -4.70 -16.70
N ALA A 194 6.03 -4.07 -17.60
CA ALA A 194 6.86 -2.90 -17.25
C ALA A 194 6.02 -1.64 -16.95
N VAL A 195 4.97 -1.40 -17.76
CA VAL A 195 4.03 -0.27 -17.59
C VAL A 195 3.21 -0.47 -16.32
N ASP A 196 2.64 -1.66 -16.15
CA ASP A 196 1.85 -1.99 -14.96
C ASP A 196 2.67 -1.91 -13.67
N LYS A 197 3.94 -2.31 -13.71
CA LYS A 197 4.85 -2.17 -12.57
C LYS A 197 5.15 -0.70 -12.27
N ALA A 198 5.45 0.12 -13.28
CA ALA A 198 5.71 1.55 -13.07
C ALA A 198 4.47 2.27 -12.52
N ALA A 199 3.29 1.95 -13.05
CA ALA A 199 2.01 2.48 -12.57
C ALA A 199 1.75 2.11 -11.09
N TRP A 200 1.98 0.82 -10.75
CA TRP A 200 1.86 0.33 -9.38
C TRP A 200 2.83 1.01 -8.40
N LEU A 201 4.11 1.12 -8.73
CA LEU A 201 5.09 1.77 -7.85
C LEU A 201 4.77 3.26 -7.67
N GLY A 202 4.37 3.95 -8.75
CA GLY A 202 3.92 5.33 -8.67
C GLY A 202 2.68 5.52 -7.79
N PHE A 203 1.74 4.58 -7.83
CA PHE A 203 0.61 4.55 -6.91
C PHE A 203 1.06 4.39 -5.44
N LEU A 204 2.00 3.49 -5.16
CA LEU A 204 2.53 3.33 -3.80
C LEU A 204 3.23 4.60 -3.30
N ASP A 205 3.94 5.32 -4.16
CA ASP A 205 4.52 6.62 -3.85
C ASP A 205 3.45 7.68 -3.54
N LEU A 206 2.33 7.66 -4.26
CA LEU A 206 1.18 8.53 -3.94
C LEU A 206 0.63 8.24 -2.54
N LEU A 207 0.44 6.97 -2.18
CA LEU A 207 0.00 6.58 -0.82
C LEU A 207 0.97 7.06 0.25
N LYS A 208 2.27 6.85 0.04
CA LYS A 208 3.33 7.29 0.94
C LYS A 208 3.37 8.80 1.11
N ASN A 209 3.13 9.55 0.04
CA ASN A 209 3.12 11.01 0.06
C ASN A 209 1.92 11.59 0.82
N GLN A 210 0.73 10.99 0.68
CA GLN A 210 -0.48 11.42 1.40
C GLN A 210 -0.47 11.01 2.88
N ARG A 211 -0.01 9.79 3.21
CA ARG A 211 0.03 9.24 4.57
C ARG A 211 1.45 8.91 5.02
N LYS A 212 2.33 9.92 5.11
CA LYS A 212 3.76 9.76 5.42
C LYS A 212 4.11 8.92 6.65
N ARG A 213 3.28 8.98 7.71
CA ARG A 213 3.54 8.26 8.98
C ARG A 213 3.05 6.82 8.97
N ARG A 214 1.96 6.55 8.24
CA ARG A 214 1.29 5.23 8.21
C ARG A 214 0.59 5.08 6.85
N PRO A 215 1.35 4.77 5.78
CA PRO A 215 0.78 4.72 4.42
C PRO A 215 -0.39 3.74 4.32
N ILE A 216 -0.25 2.57 4.94
CA ILE A 216 -1.28 1.55 5.07
C ILE A 216 -1.24 0.91 6.47
N ASP A 217 -2.36 0.33 6.86
CA ASP A 217 -2.61 -0.32 8.14
C ASP A 217 -2.56 -1.86 8.04
N GLY A 218 -2.70 -2.41 6.84
CA GLY A 218 -2.60 -3.84 6.56
C GLY A 218 -2.87 -4.19 5.10
N VAL A 219 -2.65 -5.46 4.76
CA VAL A 219 -2.91 -5.99 3.42
C VAL A 219 -3.79 -7.23 3.52
N PHE A 220 -4.83 -7.29 2.71
CA PHE A 220 -5.62 -8.50 2.48
C PHE A 220 -5.11 -9.22 1.23
N VAL A 221 -4.81 -10.51 1.37
CA VAL A 221 -4.42 -11.40 0.29
C VAL A 221 -5.61 -12.30 -0.02
N ALA A 222 -6.33 -12.03 -1.09
CA ALA A 222 -7.48 -12.82 -1.51
C ALA A 222 -7.05 -14.03 -2.35
N ILE A 223 -7.33 -15.23 -1.85
CA ILE A 223 -7.00 -16.51 -2.50
C ILE A 223 -8.29 -17.28 -2.75
N SER A 224 -8.50 -17.67 -3.99
CA SER A 224 -9.61 -18.49 -4.43
C SER A 224 -9.39 -19.95 -4.03
N LEU A 225 -10.37 -20.56 -3.34
CA LEU A 225 -10.30 -21.98 -2.99
C LEU A 225 -10.32 -22.89 -4.22
N SER A 226 -11.11 -22.53 -5.23
CA SER A 226 -11.15 -23.30 -6.48
C SER A 226 -9.77 -23.37 -7.12
N ASP A 227 -9.01 -22.28 -7.08
CA ASP A 227 -7.69 -22.19 -7.72
C ASP A 227 -6.66 -22.99 -6.89
N LEU A 228 -6.82 -23.05 -5.56
CA LEU A 228 -6.00 -23.90 -4.69
C LEU A 228 -6.29 -25.40 -4.86
N LEU A 229 -7.54 -25.77 -5.14
CA LEU A 229 -7.95 -27.18 -5.28
C LEU A 229 -7.69 -27.73 -6.69
N LEU A 230 -8.10 -26.98 -7.72
CA LEU A 230 -8.08 -27.42 -9.11
C LEU A 230 -6.77 -27.08 -9.82
N GLY A 231 -6.04 -26.08 -9.33
CA GLY A 231 -4.79 -25.64 -9.93
C GLY A 231 -3.67 -26.65 -9.77
N SER A 232 -2.82 -26.76 -10.79
CA SER A 232 -1.59 -27.54 -10.73
C SER A 232 -0.62 -26.99 -9.68
N GLU A 233 0.33 -27.81 -9.24
CA GLU A 233 1.39 -27.35 -8.33
C GLU A 233 2.19 -26.17 -8.92
N ALA A 234 2.45 -26.20 -10.23
CA ALA A 234 3.12 -25.12 -10.94
C ALA A 234 2.34 -23.80 -10.87
N GLU A 235 1.03 -23.82 -11.12
CA GLU A 235 0.16 -22.63 -11.04
C GLU A 235 0.09 -22.09 -9.61
N ARG A 236 -0.09 -22.96 -8.62
CA ARG A 236 -0.12 -22.57 -7.21
C ARG A 236 1.19 -21.93 -6.76
N SER A 237 2.32 -22.49 -7.16
CA SER A 237 3.65 -21.91 -6.89
C SER A 237 3.85 -20.57 -7.60
N ALA A 238 3.31 -20.39 -8.80
CA ALA A 238 3.39 -19.14 -9.55
C ALA A 238 2.56 -18.06 -8.86
N HIS A 239 1.34 -18.39 -8.40
CA HIS A 239 0.50 -17.48 -7.64
C HIS A 239 1.14 -17.07 -6.30
N ALA A 240 1.69 -18.01 -5.53
CA ALA A 240 2.39 -17.70 -4.29
C ALA A 240 3.57 -16.75 -4.52
N ARG A 241 4.39 -17.00 -5.56
CA ARG A 241 5.52 -16.13 -5.96
C ARG A 241 5.07 -14.73 -6.40
N ALA A 242 3.98 -14.64 -7.15
CA ALA A 242 3.42 -13.38 -7.60
C ALA A 242 2.98 -12.51 -6.41
N ILE A 243 2.23 -13.09 -5.47
CA ILE A 243 1.80 -12.39 -4.25
C ILE A 243 3.01 -11.99 -3.41
N ARG A 244 4.03 -12.86 -3.30
CA ARG A 244 5.27 -12.55 -2.56
C ARG A 244 5.96 -11.32 -3.12
N THR A 245 6.10 -11.27 -4.44
CA THR A 245 6.69 -10.13 -5.15
C THR A 245 5.93 -8.85 -4.83
N ARG A 246 4.59 -8.88 -4.85
CA ARG A 246 3.77 -7.70 -4.54
C ARG A 246 3.88 -7.23 -3.12
N VAL A 247 4.00 -8.14 -2.16
CA VAL A 247 4.20 -7.76 -0.76
C VAL A 247 5.61 -7.24 -0.51
N GLN A 248 6.62 -7.79 -1.17
CA GLN A 248 7.97 -7.22 -1.14
C GLN A 248 8.00 -5.82 -1.73
N GLU A 249 7.28 -5.57 -2.83
CA GLU A 249 7.13 -4.22 -3.40
C GLU A 249 6.44 -3.25 -2.42
N LEU A 250 5.37 -3.70 -1.75
CA LEU A 250 4.69 -2.91 -0.73
C LEU A 250 5.62 -2.55 0.44
N TYR A 251 6.37 -3.52 0.97
CA TYR A 251 7.34 -3.26 2.03
C TYR A 251 8.47 -2.32 1.57
N GLY A 252 9.04 -2.58 0.39
CA GLY A 252 10.15 -1.81 -0.15
C GLY A 252 9.78 -0.36 -0.42
N GLN A 253 8.60 -0.11 -1.00
CA GLN A 253 8.17 1.25 -1.33
C GLN A 253 7.64 2.01 -0.12
N LEU A 254 6.76 1.39 0.67
CA LEU A 254 6.12 2.08 1.79
C LEU A 254 7.06 2.24 2.99
N GLY A 255 8.06 1.37 3.13
CA GLY A 255 9.08 1.46 4.18
C GLY A 255 8.55 1.20 5.60
N VAL A 256 7.40 0.54 5.72
CA VAL A 256 6.75 0.22 7.00
C VAL A 256 6.36 -1.25 7.03
N ARG A 257 6.41 -1.88 8.21
CA ARG A 257 5.86 -3.23 8.41
C ARG A 257 4.38 -3.15 8.78
N PHE A 258 3.56 -4.03 8.21
CA PHE A 258 2.11 -4.08 8.42
C PHE A 258 1.61 -5.53 8.48
N PRO A 259 0.47 -5.78 9.16
CA PRO A 259 -0.18 -7.09 9.13
C PRO A 259 -0.60 -7.50 7.72
N ILE A 260 -0.45 -8.80 7.43
CA ILE A 260 -1.05 -9.45 6.27
C ILE A 260 -2.16 -10.38 6.76
N TYR A 261 -3.32 -10.23 6.13
CA TYR A 261 -4.54 -11.01 6.33
C TYR A 261 -4.78 -11.85 5.09
N VAL A 262 -4.68 -13.17 5.20
CA VAL A 262 -5.10 -14.05 4.10
C VAL A 262 -6.61 -14.21 4.15
N MET A 263 -7.29 -13.95 3.05
CA MET A 263 -8.73 -14.11 2.90
C MET A 263 -9.00 -15.20 1.87
N LEU A 264 -9.57 -16.29 2.34
CA LEU A 264 -10.02 -17.38 1.49
C LEU A 264 -11.39 -17.03 0.88
N THR A 265 -11.52 -17.13 -0.45
CA THR A 265 -12.71 -16.77 -1.22
C THR A 265 -13.20 -17.94 -2.08
N LYS A 266 -14.41 -17.80 -2.64
CA LYS A 266 -15.06 -18.79 -3.49
C LYS A 266 -15.28 -20.16 -2.84
N PHE A 267 -15.68 -20.15 -1.57
CA PHE A 267 -16.07 -21.38 -0.87
C PHE A 267 -17.30 -22.04 -1.52
N ASP A 268 -18.17 -21.25 -2.15
CA ASP A 268 -19.34 -21.71 -2.92
C ASP A 268 -18.99 -22.65 -4.08
N LEU A 269 -17.75 -22.62 -4.57
CA LEU A 269 -17.27 -23.54 -5.60
C LEU A 269 -16.76 -24.88 -5.05
N VAL A 270 -16.69 -25.04 -3.72
CA VAL A 270 -16.33 -26.30 -3.09
C VAL A 270 -17.59 -27.16 -2.95
N PRO A 271 -17.62 -28.38 -3.51
CA PRO A 271 -18.77 -29.27 -3.39
C PRO A 271 -19.18 -29.48 -1.93
N GLY A 272 -20.48 -29.31 -1.66
CA GLY A 272 -21.04 -29.47 -0.32
C GLY A 272 -20.96 -28.25 0.60
N PHE A 273 -20.27 -27.17 0.21
CA PHE A 273 -20.22 -25.96 1.04
C PHE A 273 -21.60 -25.32 1.21
N MET A 274 -22.34 -25.15 0.12
CA MET A 274 -23.67 -24.52 0.18
C MET A 274 -24.62 -25.35 1.03
N GLU A 275 -24.61 -26.68 0.87
CA GLU A 275 -25.43 -27.60 1.65
C GLU A 275 -25.02 -27.64 3.12
N PHE A 276 -23.73 -27.49 3.44
CA PHE A 276 -23.28 -27.48 4.83
C PHE A 276 -23.72 -26.21 5.58
N PHE A 277 -23.66 -25.04 4.92
CA PHE A 277 -23.84 -23.73 5.55
C PHE A 277 -25.23 -23.09 5.32
N ASP A 278 -26.12 -23.68 4.51
CA ASP A 278 -27.45 -23.12 4.22
C ASP A 278 -28.34 -22.95 5.45
N ALA A 279 -28.21 -23.86 6.43
CA ALA A 279 -28.96 -23.85 7.68
C ALA A 279 -28.57 -22.71 8.63
N LEU A 280 -27.41 -22.08 8.42
CA LEU A 280 -26.96 -20.99 9.30
C LEU A 280 -27.79 -19.72 9.12
N SER A 281 -28.12 -19.08 10.24
CA SER A 281 -28.73 -17.75 10.28
C SER A 281 -27.77 -16.67 9.76
N LYS A 282 -28.29 -15.46 9.53
CA LYS A 282 -27.46 -14.31 9.14
C LYS A 282 -26.42 -13.97 10.22
N GLU A 283 -26.79 -14.07 11.48
CA GLU A 283 -25.96 -13.81 12.64
C GLU A 283 -24.87 -14.88 12.80
N GLU A 284 -25.19 -16.14 12.53
CA GLU A 284 -24.21 -17.23 12.56
C GLU A 284 -23.19 -17.11 11.43
N ARG A 285 -23.64 -16.72 10.23
CA ARG A 285 -22.76 -16.41 9.09
C ARG A 285 -21.93 -15.15 9.31
N ALA A 286 -22.33 -14.27 10.23
CA ALA A 286 -21.57 -13.08 10.56
C ALA A 286 -20.36 -13.37 11.48
N GLN A 287 -20.29 -14.57 12.06
CA GLN A 287 -19.19 -14.96 12.93
C GLN A 287 -17.90 -15.16 12.13
N VAL A 288 -16.80 -14.62 12.66
CA VAL A 288 -15.49 -14.81 12.04
C VAL A 288 -15.04 -16.26 12.21
N TRP A 289 -14.89 -16.96 11.10
CA TRP A 289 -14.27 -18.28 11.05
C TRP A 289 -12.81 -18.16 10.56
N GLY A 290 -11.84 -18.49 11.40
CA GLY A 290 -10.42 -18.35 11.02
C GLY A 290 -9.49 -18.20 12.21
N VAL A 291 -8.23 -17.90 11.92
CA VAL A 291 -7.11 -17.95 12.87
C VAL A 291 -6.30 -16.65 12.81
N THR A 292 -5.92 -16.14 13.97
CA THR A 292 -4.98 -15.03 14.08
C THR A 292 -3.67 -15.55 14.67
N PHE A 293 -2.58 -15.41 13.91
CA PHE A 293 -1.26 -15.81 14.34
C PHE A 293 -0.63 -14.72 15.21
N PRO A 294 0.16 -15.09 16.22
CA PRO A 294 0.92 -14.12 17.00
C PRO A 294 1.89 -13.37 16.09
N LEU A 295 2.18 -12.12 16.46
CA LEU A 295 3.22 -11.33 15.83
C LEU A 295 4.55 -12.04 15.99
N ASP A 296 5.20 -12.36 14.86
CA ASP A 296 6.56 -12.86 14.86
C ASP A 296 7.49 -11.79 15.46
N ASP A 297 8.04 -12.08 16.65
CA ASP A 297 9.00 -11.24 17.35
C ASP A 297 10.43 -11.46 16.85
N GLY A 298 10.60 -12.29 15.80
CA GLY A 298 11.88 -12.62 15.18
C GLY A 298 12.71 -13.61 15.99
N LYS A 299 12.15 -14.19 17.06
CA LYS A 299 12.87 -15.15 17.92
C LYS A 299 12.57 -16.61 17.57
N SER A 300 11.50 -16.88 16.84
CA SER A 300 11.18 -18.23 16.37
C SER A 300 11.80 -18.48 14.99
N ALA A 301 12.62 -19.51 14.87
CA ALA A 301 13.19 -19.93 13.59
C ALA A 301 12.12 -20.44 12.60
N GLN A 302 10.94 -20.83 13.09
CA GLN A 302 9.86 -21.42 12.29
C GLN A 302 8.81 -20.39 11.83
N GLY A 303 8.89 -19.14 12.31
CA GLY A 303 7.94 -18.07 11.97
C GLY A 303 6.50 -18.33 12.40
N PRO A 304 5.53 -17.50 11.95
CA PRO A 304 4.13 -17.58 12.38
C PRO A 304 3.37 -18.80 11.82
N LEU A 305 3.88 -19.45 10.77
CA LEU A 305 3.24 -20.63 10.17
C LEU A 305 3.50 -21.93 10.94
N ALA A 306 4.39 -21.95 11.93
CA ALA A 306 4.66 -23.13 12.74
C ALA A 306 3.39 -23.73 13.40
N ARG A 307 2.42 -22.87 13.71
CA ARG A 307 1.13 -23.25 14.33
C ARG A 307 0.00 -23.43 13.31
N PHE A 308 0.27 -23.27 12.01
CA PHE A 308 -0.76 -23.36 10.98
C PHE A 308 -1.50 -24.70 11.03
N ASP A 309 -0.74 -25.79 11.12
CA ASP A 309 -1.27 -27.16 11.15
C ASP A 309 -2.20 -27.41 12.35
N GLU A 310 -1.78 -27.00 13.54
CA GLU A 310 -2.57 -27.10 14.78
C GLU A 310 -3.88 -26.32 14.65
N GLU A 311 -3.78 -25.06 14.21
CA GLU A 311 -4.92 -24.16 14.12
C GLU A 311 -5.89 -24.56 12.98
N PHE A 312 -5.38 -25.12 11.87
CA PHE A 312 -6.20 -25.67 10.80
C PHE A 312 -6.98 -26.90 11.28
N THR A 313 -6.34 -27.80 12.03
CA THR A 313 -7.03 -28.94 12.67
C THR A 313 -8.11 -28.48 13.64
N ALA A 314 -7.90 -27.38 14.38
CA ALA A 314 -8.95 -26.81 15.24
C ALA A 314 -10.15 -26.26 14.44
N LEU A 315 -9.91 -25.65 13.27
CA LEU A 315 -11.00 -25.23 12.37
C LEU A 315 -11.78 -26.42 11.82
N GLU A 316 -11.09 -27.48 11.43
CA GLU A 316 -11.68 -28.74 10.94
C GLU A 316 -12.50 -29.45 12.02
N ALA A 317 -12.01 -29.48 13.26
CA ALA A 317 -12.71 -30.05 14.40
C ALA A 317 -14.07 -29.36 14.63
N ARG A 318 -14.12 -28.02 14.55
CA ARG A 318 -15.37 -27.25 14.66
C ARG A 318 -16.38 -27.58 13.57
N LEU A 319 -15.92 -27.87 12.34
CA LEU A 319 -16.82 -28.32 11.28
C LEU A 319 -17.33 -29.73 11.55
N THR A 320 -16.45 -30.61 12.02
CA THR A 320 -16.79 -32.00 12.36
C THR A 320 -17.80 -32.09 13.50
N GLU A 321 -17.69 -31.24 14.52
CA GLU A 321 -18.67 -31.15 15.62
C GLU A 321 -20.08 -30.80 15.12
N ARG A 322 -20.20 -29.92 14.11
CA ARG A 322 -21.48 -29.54 13.50
C ARG A 322 -22.03 -30.57 12.51
N LEU A 323 -21.18 -31.46 12.00
CA LEU A 323 -21.54 -32.43 10.96
C LEU A 323 -22.69 -33.33 11.40
N VAL A 324 -22.65 -33.85 12.62
CA VAL A 324 -23.65 -34.81 13.13
C VAL A 324 -25.04 -34.19 13.14
N GLU A 325 -25.15 -32.98 13.70
CA GLU A 325 -26.41 -32.23 13.74
C GLU A 325 -26.89 -31.88 12.32
N ARG A 326 -26.00 -31.39 11.46
CA ARG A 326 -26.35 -31.01 10.08
C ARG A 326 -26.86 -32.21 9.27
N LEU A 327 -26.24 -33.39 9.43
CA LEU A 327 -26.70 -34.62 8.78
C LEU A 327 -28.06 -35.08 9.31
N GLN A 328 -28.32 -34.99 10.61
CA GLN A 328 -29.63 -35.33 11.19
C GLN A 328 -30.76 -34.44 10.67
N GLN A 329 -30.49 -33.15 10.49
CA GLN A 329 -31.45 -32.17 9.97
C GLN A 329 -31.75 -32.34 8.48
N GLU A 330 -30.76 -32.77 7.68
CA GLU A 330 -30.96 -32.99 6.25
C GLU A 330 -31.76 -34.26 5.97
N ARG A 331 -32.77 -34.17 5.11
CA ARG A 331 -33.62 -35.32 4.73
C ARG A 331 -33.24 -35.91 3.38
N ASP A 332 -32.71 -35.08 2.48
CA ASP A 332 -32.31 -35.52 1.14
C ASP A 332 -31.00 -36.34 1.22
N PRO A 333 -31.01 -37.63 0.83
CA PRO A 333 -29.81 -38.47 0.82
C PRO A 333 -28.68 -37.89 -0.02
N ASN A 334 -28.97 -37.28 -1.18
CA ASN A 334 -27.94 -36.73 -2.06
C ASN A 334 -27.25 -35.52 -1.41
N ARG A 335 -28.02 -34.70 -0.68
CA ARG A 335 -27.46 -33.55 0.05
C ARG A 335 -26.65 -33.99 1.26
N ARG A 336 -27.07 -35.05 1.95
CA ARG A 336 -26.29 -35.66 3.04
C ARG A 336 -24.90 -36.11 2.57
N ASP A 337 -24.83 -36.73 1.40
CA ASP A 337 -23.56 -37.14 0.81
C ASP A 337 -22.65 -35.92 0.53
N LEU A 338 -23.22 -34.82 0.00
CA LEU A 338 -22.49 -33.57 -0.23
C LEU A 338 -22.00 -32.92 1.08
N ILE A 339 -22.84 -32.86 2.10
CA ILE A 339 -22.51 -32.32 3.44
C ILE A 339 -21.35 -33.11 4.05
N TYR A 340 -21.38 -34.44 3.95
CA TYR A 340 -20.32 -35.30 4.42
C TYR A 340 -19.03 -35.11 3.62
N ALA A 341 -19.13 -35.03 2.29
CA ALA A 341 -18.00 -34.84 1.39
C ALA A 341 -17.29 -33.50 1.62
N PHE A 342 -18.00 -32.44 1.98
CA PHE A 342 -17.43 -31.11 2.23
C PHE A 342 -16.31 -31.14 3.29
N ILE A 343 -16.48 -31.88 4.38
CA ILE A 343 -15.46 -32.00 5.44
C ILE A 343 -14.16 -32.58 4.87
N GLN A 344 -14.27 -33.61 4.04
CA GLN A 344 -13.12 -34.25 3.39
C GLN A 344 -12.44 -33.30 2.39
N GLN A 345 -13.23 -32.54 1.62
CA GLN A 345 -12.70 -31.53 0.70
C GLN A 345 -11.97 -30.42 1.45
N PHE A 346 -12.51 -29.99 2.60
CA PHE A 346 -11.86 -28.99 3.44
C PHE A 346 -10.56 -29.52 4.05
N ALA A 347 -10.53 -30.76 4.54
CA ALA A 347 -9.32 -31.40 5.03
C ALA A 347 -8.23 -31.48 3.93
N ALA A 348 -8.61 -31.78 2.68
CA ALA A 348 -7.71 -31.83 1.54
C ALA A 348 -7.06 -30.47 1.20
N LEU A 349 -7.68 -29.35 1.60
CA LEU A 349 -7.08 -28.01 1.43
C LEU A 349 -5.84 -27.81 2.29
N ARG A 350 -5.70 -28.52 3.42
CA ARG A 350 -4.65 -28.29 4.42
C ARG A 350 -3.26 -28.24 3.80
N HIS A 351 -2.89 -29.28 3.06
CA HIS A 351 -1.57 -29.38 2.43
C HIS A 351 -1.37 -28.30 1.37
N ASN A 352 -2.35 -28.09 0.50
CA ASN A 352 -2.28 -27.10 -0.57
C ASN A 352 -2.14 -25.67 -0.01
N LEU A 353 -2.87 -25.37 1.06
CA LEU A 353 -2.82 -24.08 1.73
C LEU A 353 -1.50 -23.89 2.48
N SER A 354 -1.00 -24.90 3.20
CA SER A 354 0.32 -24.83 3.87
C SER A 354 1.43 -24.52 2.87
N SER A 355 1.53 -25.32 1.80
CA SER A 355 2.54 -25.16 0.74
C SER A 355 2.43 -23.78 0.07
N PHE A 356 1.21 -23.29 -0.16
CA PHE A 356 0.99 -21.95 -0.72
C PHE A 356 1.46 -20.84 0.24
N LEU A 357 1.10 -20.95 1.53
CA LEU A 357 1.46 -19.97 2.54
C LEU A 357 2.97 -19.94 2.79
N GLU A 358 3.63 -21.10 2.82
CA GLU A 358 5.09 -21.21 2.91
C GLU A 358 5.80 -20.55 1.72
N GLY A 359 5.33 -20.82 0.50
CA GLY A 359 5.88 -20.23 -0.72
C GLY A 359 5.79 -18.70 -0.76
N TYR A 360 4.76 -18.14 -0.13
CA TYR A 360 4.56 -16.70 0.00
C TYR A 360 5.30 -16.07 1.19
N SER A 361 5.34 -16.75 2.33
CA SER A 361 5.75 -16.17 3.63
C SER A 361 7.24 -16.19 3.93
N SER A 362 8.09 -16.87 3.17
CA SER A 362 9.54 -16.82 3.43
C SER A 362 10.18 -15.62 2.71
N PRO A 363 10.64 -14.53 3.39
CA PRO A 363 10.75 -14.26 4.84
C PRO A 363 9.85 -13.08 5.33
N ILE A 364 8.60 -13.05 4.90
CA ILE A 364 7.59 -12.04 5.24
C ILE A 364 6.83 -12.42 6.52
N PRO A 365 6.81 -11.57 7.57
CA PRO A 365 6.01 -11.81 8.76
C PRO A 365 4.51 -11.71 8.45
N MET A 366 3.76 -12.78 8.73
CA MET A 366 2.30 -12.87 8.55
C MET A 366 1.58 -12.79 9.89
N LYS A 367 0.38 -12.18 9.93
CA LYS A 367 -0.39 -12.04 11.20
C LYS A 367 -1.67 -12.88 11.28
N SER A 368 -2.28 -13.31 10.18
CA SER A 368 -3.55 -14.04 10.28
C SER A 368 -3.98 -14.68 8.96
N VAL A 369 -4.67 -15.81 9.05
CA VAL A 369 -5.42 -16.44 7.95
C VAL A 369 -6.89 -16.48 8.36
N ARG A 370 -7.75 -15.78 7.61
CA ARG A 370 -9.19 -15.74 7.83
C ARG A 370 -9.93 -16.48 6.72
N CYS A 371 -10.86 -17.36 7.11
CA CYS A 371 -11.75 -18.07 6.22
C CYS A 371 -13.09 -17.35 6.20
N CYS A 372 -13.43 -16.62 5.14
CA CYS A 372 -14.76 -16.02 5.07
C CYS A 372 -15.80 -17.09 4.72
N ALA A 373 -16.46 -17.67 5.73
CA ALA A 373 -17.79 -18.25 5.57
C ALA A 373 -18.82 -17.13 5.78
N GLY A 374 -18.93 -16.21 4.81
CA GLY A 374 -19.74 -15.00 4.92
C GLY A 374 -18.94 -13.83 5.51
N CYS A 375 -18.34 -12.98 4.66
CA CYS A 375 -17.64 -11.81 5.17
C CYS A 375 -18.66 -10.78 5.71
N THR A 376 -18.80 -10.65 7.03
CA THR A 376 -19.22 -9.39 7.65
C THR A 376 -18.18 -8.87 8.63
N SER A 377 -17.67 -7.66 8.32
CA SER A 377 -16.74 -6.82 9.09
C SER A 377 -15.29 -7.31 9.30
N PRO A 378 -14.28 -6.49 8.92
CA PRO A 378 -12.92 -6.59 9.42
C PRO A 378 -12.81 -5.85 10.76
N ALA A 379 -13.43 -6.38 11.82
CA ALA A 379 -13.19 -5.83 13.16
C ALA A 379 -11.70 -5.97 13.52
N ALA A 380 -11.09 -4.85 13.89
CA ALA A 380 -9.73 -4.77 14.40
C ALA A 380 -9.54 -5.74 15.60
N PRO A 381 -8.34 -6.32 15.80
CA PRO A 381 -8.11 -7.27 16.88
C PRO A 381 -8.36 -6.60 18.24
N ARG A 382 -9.48 -6.91 18.89
CA ARG A 382 -9.63 -6.69 20.33
C ARG A 382 -8.67 -7.65 21.02
N LYS A 383 -7.85 -7.10 21.93
CA LYS A 383 -6.99 -7.88 22.82
C LYS A 383 -7.81 -9.01 23.44
N ALA A 384 -7.37 -10.25 23.27
CA ALA A 384 -7.88 -11.36 24.06
C ALA A 384 -7.73 -10.99 25.54
N ALA A 385 -8.85 -10.91 26.26
CA ALA A 385 -8.82 -10.86 27.70
C ALA A 385 -8.25 -12.19 28.21
N PRO A 386 -7.41 -12.19 29.27
CA PRO A 386 -6.92 -13.43 29.84
C PRO A 386 -8.11 -14.21 30.40
N SER A 387 -8.20 -15.49 30.04
CA SER A 387 -9.14 -16.42 30.67
C SER A 387 -8.78 -16.51 32.16
N THR A 388 -9.63 -15.94 33.01
CA THR A 388 -9.70 -16.33 34.42
C THR A 388 -10.33 -17.71 34.51
N ALA A 389 -9.77 -18.50 35.42
CA ALA A 389 -10.06 -19.89 35.73
C ALA A 389 -11.55 -20.23 35.94
#